data_AF-A0A9D2H8B5-F1
#
_entry.id   AF-A0A9D2H8B5-F1
#
_cell.length_a   1.000
_cell.length_b   1.000
_cell.length_c   1.000
_cell.angle_alpha   90.00
_cell.angle_beta   90.00
_cell.angle_gamma   90.00
#
_symmetry.space_group_name_H-M   'P 1'
#
loop_
_entity.id
_entity.type
_entity.pdbx_description
1 polymer ?
#
loop_
_entity_poly.entity_id
_entity_poly.type
_entity_poly.pdbx_seq_one_letter_code
_entity_poly.pdbx_strand_id
1 'polypeptide(L)'
;MNDSEMRRRELLRQTRKLYNERQDIPAVHPRYGRIYHNLYGAGDDGAEQVKGSFYLRLVIGILCFICFVYMDQSKAEVAQVNSTTIVNQIEKTVDAETVKEVWKKL
;
A
#
# COMPACT_ATOMS: atom_id res chain seq x y z
N MET A 1 -14.60 55.36 -29.37
CA MET A 1 -13.86 54.45 -28.48
C MET A 1 -12.42 54.44 -28.99
N ASN A 2 -11.45 54.80 -28.15
CA ASN A 2 -10.07 55.02 -28.60
C ASN A 2 -9.42 53.67 -28.99
N ASP A 3 -8.57 53.64 -30.01
CA ASP A 3 -7.86 52.41 -30.43
C ASP A 3 -7.07 51.77 -29.28
N SER A 4 -6.54 52.62 -28.40
CA SER A 4 -5.86 52.18 -27.17
C SER A 4 -6.80 51.43 -26.21
N GLU A 5 -8.06 51.84 -26.11
CA GLU A 5 -9.07 51.19 -25.27
C GLU A 5 -9.53 49.85 -25.85
N MET A 6 -9.67 49.76 -27.18
CA MET A 6 -9.98 48.50 -27.87
C MET A 6 -8.85 47.48 -27.65
N ARG A 7 -7.60 47.88 -27.87
CA ARG A 7 -6.43 47.02 -27.63
C ARG A 7 -6.34 46.56 -26.16
N ARG A 8 -6.62 47.46 -25.21
CA ARG A 8 -6.64 47.11 -23.79
C ARG A 8 -7.71 46.07 -23.47
N ARG A 9 -8.92 46.19 -24.05
CA ARG A 9 -10.00 45.22 -23.84
C ARG A 9 -9.69 43.87 -24.45
N GLU A 10 -9.09 43.84 -25.63
CA GLU A 10 -8.66 42.59 -26.27
C GLU A 10 -7.59 41.86 -25.46
N LEU A 11 -6.58 42.58 -24.97
CA LEU A 11 -5.55 42.02 -24.09
C LEU A 11 -6.17 41.42 -22.82
N LEU A 12 -7.05 42.16 -22.14
CA LEU A 12 -7.73 41.66 -20.93
C LEU A 12 -8.56 40.41 -21.23
N ARG A 13 -9.22 40.36 -22.39
CA ARG A 13 -10.00 39.19 -22.82
C ARG A 13 -9.11 37.99 -23.12
N GLN A 14 -7.95 38.18 -23.73
CA GLN A 14 -6.96 37.12 -23.97
C GLN A 14 -6.38 36.60 -22.65
N THR A 15 -5.99 37.49 -21.74
CA THR A 15 -5.49 37.12 -20.41
C THR A 15 -6.54 36.36 -19.60
N ARG A 16 -7.79 36.82 -19.59
CA ARG A 16 -8.89 36.12 -18.90
C ARG A 16 -9.14 34.73 -19.45
N LYS A 17 -9.06 34.55 -20.77
CA LYS A 17 -9.18 33.22 -21.40
C LYS A 17 -8.02 32.31 -20.99
N LEU A 18 -6.78 32.80 -21.03
CA LEU A 18 -5.60 32.03 -20.66
C LEU A 18 -5.68 31.48 -19.22
N TYR A 19 -6.10 32.31 -18.26
CA TYR A 19 -6.26 31.88 -16.86
C TYR A 19 -7.51 31.02 -16.62
N ASN A 20 -8.55 31.17 -17.44
CA ASN A 20 -9.74 30.33 -17.33
C ASN A 20 -9.54 28.94 -17.98
N GLU A 21 -8.69 28.84 -19.01
CA GLU A 21 -8.33 27.57 -19.65
C GLU A 21 -7.29 26.78 -18.85
N ARG A 22 -6.35 27.45 -18.15
CA ARG A 22 -5.46 26.83 -17.18
C ARG A 22 -6.11 26.81 -15.79
N GLN A 23 -7.00 25.85 -15.57
CA GLN A 23 -7.44 25.45 -14.23
C GLN A 23 -6.37 24.59 -13.50
N ASP A 24 -5.11 24.66 -13.93
CA ASP A 24 -4.03 23.94 -13.28
C ASP A 24 -3.74 24.55 -11.91
N ILE A 25 -3.59 23.71 -10.90
CA ILE A 25 -3.12 24.11 -9.58
C ILE A 25 -1.75 24.81 -9.76
N PRO A 26 -1.59 26.08 -9.33
CA PRO A 26 -0.34 26.80 -9.43
C PRO A 26 0.75 26.05 -8.66
N ALA A 27 2.01 26.27 -9.04
CA ALA A 27 3.14 25.66 -8.34
C ALA A 27 3.22 26.19 -6.89
N VAL A 28 2.71 25.40 -5.94
CA VAL A 28 2.79 25.69 -4.50
C VAL A 28 3.97 24.95 -3.90
N HIS A 29 4.71 25.65 -3.04
CA HIS A 29 5.81 25.05 -2.30
C HIS A 29 5.30 23.86 -1.43
N PRO A 30 5.99 22.71 -1.37
CA PRO A 30 5.50 21.50 -0.69
C PRO A 30 5.03 21.72 0.76
N ARG A 31 5.71 22.62 1.49
CA ARG A 31 5.34 23.02 2.86
C ARG A 31 3.92 23.60 2.98
N TYR A 32 3.44 24.31 1.97
CA TYR A 32 2.16 25.02 1.97
C TYR A 32 1.10 24.37 1.09
N GLY A 33 1.43 23.26 0.41
CA GLY A 33 0.50 22.54 -0.49
C GLY A 33 -0.81 22.17 0.20
N ARG A 34 -0.74 21.74 1.47
CA ARG A 34 -1.93 21.41 2.27
C ARG A 34 -2.86 22.61 2.49
N ILE A 35 -2.31 23.79 2.75
CA ILE A 35 -3.10 25.00 3.00
C ILE A 35 -3.78 25.46 1.71
N TYR A 36 -3.03 25.46 0.60
CA TYR A 36 -3.58 25.81 -0.71
C TYR A 36 -4.72 24.87 -1.13
N HIS A 37 -4.52 23.56 -0.99
CA HIS A 37 -5.54 22.57 -1.32
C HIS A 37 -6.78 22.67 -0.40
N ASN A 38 -6.62 23.05 0.86
CA ASN A 38 -7.75 23.31 1.76
C ASN A 38 -8.57 24.54 1.34
N LEU A 39 -7.90 25.62 0.90
CA LEU A 39 -8.54 26.89 0.51
C LEU A 39 -9.16 26.84 -0.90
N TYR A 40 -8.52 26.14 -1.84
CA TYR A 40 -8.85 26.19 -3.27
C TYR A 40 -9.08 24.82 -3.92
N GLY A 41 -8.66 23.72 -3.28
CA GLY A 41 -8.77 22.36 -3.81
C GLY A 41 -10.15 21.71 -3.67
N ALA A 42 -11.13 22.43 -3.11
CA ALA A 42 -12.50 21.93 -2.97
C ALA A 42 -13.28 21.82 -4.30
N GLY A 43 -12.68 22.21 -5.43
CA GLY A 43 -13.38 22.45 -6.69
C GLY A 43 -13.09 21.52 -7.86
N ASP A 44 -12.03 20.69 -7.85
CA ASP A 44 -11.68 19.96 -9.09
C ASP A 44 -11.22 18.50 -8.92
N ASP A 45 -10.36 18.16 -7.97
CA ASP A 45 -9.72 16.85 -8.04
C ASP A 45 -10.18 15.89 -6.94
N GLY A 46 -11.23 15.14 -7.28
CA GLY A 46 -11.30 13.72 -6.97
C GLY A 46 -10.98 13.33 -5.54
N ALA A 47 -11.90 13.64 -4.62
CA ALA A 47 -12.25 12.74 -3.52
C ALA A 47 -11.08 11.94 -2.90
N GLU A 48 -10.07 12.62 -2.34
CA GLU A 48 -9.50 12.13 -1.08
C GLU A 48 -10.51 12.41 0.04
N GLN A 49 -11.70 11.83 -0.12
CA GLN A 49 -12.41 11.36 1.04
C GLN A 49 -11.48 10.32 1.67
N VAL A 50 -10.68 10.77 2.64
CA VAL A 50 -10.16 9.90 3.68
C VAL A 50 -11.38 9.41 4.46
N LYS A 51 -12.20 8.59 3.80
CA LYS A 51 -13.31 7.85 4.36
C LYS A 51 -12.65 6.92 5.36
N GLY A 52 -12.79 7.26 6.63
CA GLY A 52 -12.06 6.65 7.72
C GLY A 52 -12.09 5.12 7.59
N SER A 53 -10.91 4.53 7.36
CA SER A 53 -10.74 3.07 7.29
C SER A 53 -10.85 2.40 8.66
N PHE A 54 -11.47 3.06 9.64
CA PHE A 54 -11.73 2.52 10.96
C PHE A 54 -12.59 1.26 10.90
N TYR A 55 -13.71 1.31 10.16
CA TYR A 55 -14.60 0.17 10.02
C TYR A 55 -13.91 -1.01 9.31
N LEU A 56 -13.15 -0.73 8.25
CA LEU A 56 -12.39 -1.76 7.53
C LEU A 56 -11.30 -2.39 8.42
N ARG A 57 -10.57 -1.59 9.19
CA ARG A 57 -9.59 -2.09 10.18
C ARG A 57 -10.24 -2.91 11.28
N LEU A 58 -11.42 -2.49 11.75
CA LEU A 58 -12.20 -3.20 12.76
C LEU A 58 -12.69 -4.56 12.24
N VAL A 59 -13.22 -4.61 11.01
CA VAL A 59 -13.67 -5.85 10.37
C VAL A 59 -12.50 -6.81 10.14
N ILE A 60 -11.37 -6.33 9.62
CA ILE A 60 -10.16 -7.15 9.45
C ILE A 60 -9.65 -7.66 10.80
N GLY A 61 -9.64 -6.81 11.83
CA GLY A 61 -9.23 -7.20 13.18
C GLY A 61 -10.10 -8.32 13.77
N ILE A 62 -11.42 -8.21 13.63
CA ILE A 62 -12.36 -9.24 14.10
C ILE A 62 -12.18 -10.54 13.29
N LEU A 63 -12.02 -10.46 11.97
CA LEU A 63 -11.77 -11.62 11.11
C LEU A 63 -10.51 -12.37 11.54
N CYS A 64 -9.39 -11.65 11.70
CA CYS A 64 -8.12 -12.22 12.15
C CYS A 64 -8.25 -12.86 13.54
N PHE A 65 -9.01 -12.25 14.46
CA PHE A 65 -9.26 -12.80 15.78
C PHE A 65 -10.07 -14.11 15.73
N ILE A 66 -11.13 -14.16 14.90
CA ILE A 66 -11.91 -15.39 14.70
C ILE A 66 -11.04 -16.49 14.08
N CYS A 67 -10.22 -16.17 13.08
CA CYS A 67 -9.28 -17.12 12.49
C CYS A 67 -8.28 -17.65 13.53
N PHE A 68 -7.73 -16.78 14.38
CA PHE A 68 -6.83 -17.19 15.45
C PHE A 68 -7.50 -18.13 16.44
N VAL A 69 -8.69 -17.78 16.93
CA VAL A 69 -9.45 -18.62 17.86
C VAL A 69 -9.86 -19.95 17.21
N TYR A 70 -10.20 -19.95 15.92
CA TYR A 70 -10.49 -21.17 15.19
C TYR A 70 -9.25 -22.05 15.04
N MET A 71 -8.08 -21.48 14.73
CA MET A 71 -6.80 -22.22 14.69
C MET A 71 -6.45 -22.80 16.06
N ASP A 72 -6.68 -22.03 17.14
CA ASP A 72 -6.41 -22.46 18.51
C ASP A 72 -7.35 -23.60 18.96
N GLN A 73 -8.66 -23.47 18.69
CA GLN A 73 -9.66 -24.49 19.04
C GLN A 73 -9.59 -25.74 18.16
N SER A 74 -9.31 -25.58 16.87
CA SER A 74 -9.27 -26.72 15.94
C SER A 74 -8.08 -27.65 16.18
N LYS A 75 -7.11 -27.26 17.03
CA LYS A 75 -5.78 -27.92 17.11
C LYS A 75 -5.33 -28.35 15.71
N ALA A 76 -5.61 -27.52 14.70
CA ALA A 76 -5.23 -27.83 13.35
C ALA A 76 -3.72 -27.70 13.35
N GLU A 77 -3.05 -28.84 13.47
CA GLU A 77 -1.65 -29.02 13.13
C GLU A 77 -1.51 -28.62 11.66
N VAL A 78 -1.47 -27.32 11.36
CA VAL A 78 -1.13 -26.78 10.03
C VAL A 78 0.35 -27.04 9.70
N ALA A 79 1.02 -27.80 10.55
CA ALA A 79 2.34 -28.30 10.33
C ALA A 79 2.44 -29.71 10.94
N GLN A 80 1.88 -30.70 10.24
CA GLN A 80 2.39 -32.09 10.26
C GLN A 80 3.87 -32.17 9.76
N VAL A 81 4.71 -31.19 10.09
CA VAL A 81 6.16 -31.41 10.23
C VAL A 81 6.37 -31.79 11.68
N ASN A 82 5.93 -33.01 11.99
CA ASN A 82 6.33 -33.68 13.20
C ASN A 82 7.86 -33.81 13.16
N SER A 83 8.58 -32.97 13.91
CA SER A 83 10.04 -32.95 13.92
C SER A 83 10.62 -34.33 14.22
N THR A 84 9.87 -35.19 14.92
CA THR A 84 10.28 -36.57 15.19
C THR A 84 10.33 -37.45 13.93
N THR A 85 9.47 -37.22 12.93
CA THR A 85 9.52 -37.95 11.65
C THR A 85 10.75 -37.57 10.85
N ILE A 86 11.13 -36.30 10.83
CA ILE A 86 12.35 -35.81 10.16
C ILE A 86 13.60 -36.40 10.82
N VAL A 87 13.69 -36.37 12.15
CA VAL A 87 14.84 -36.93 12.89
C VAL A 87 14.97 -38.43 12.67
N ASN A 88 13.86 -39.18 12.75
CA ASN A 88 13.86 -40.63 12.56
C ASN A 88 14.20 -41.03 11.12
N GLN A 89 13.85 -40.20 10.14
CA GLN A 89 14.19 -40.42 8.74
C GLN A 89 15.67 -40.08 8.44
N ILE A 90 16.24 -39.06 9.11
CA ILE A 90 17.68 -38.78 9.08
C ILE A 90 18.47 -39.92 9.75
N GLU A 91 18.02 -40.39 10.91
CA GLU A 91 18.64 -41.47 11.68
C GLU A 91 18.67 -42.80 10.90
N LYS A 92 17.61 -43.12 10.14
CA LYS A 92 17.59 -44.29 9.24
C LYS A 92 18.51 -44.15 8.02
N THR A 93 18.77 -42.95 7.55
CA THR A 93 19.66 -42.74 6.38
C THR A 93 21.14 -42.75 6.73
N VAL A 94 21.49 -42.48 7.99
CA VAL A 94 22.86 -42.57 8.50
C VAL A 94 23.04 -43.93 9.17
N ASP A 95 22.91 -44.98 8.36
CA ASP A 95 23.20 -46.33 8.83
C ASP A 95 24.70 -46.46 9.15
N ALA A 96 25.02 -46.74 10.42
CA ALA A 96 26.39 -46.74 10.93
C ALA A 96 27.28 -47.83 10.29
N GLU A 97 26.69 -48.84 9.66
CA GLU A 97 27.43 -49.86 8.91
C GLU A 97 27.98 -49.29 7.60
N THR A 98 27.21 -48.49 6.86
CA THR A 98 27.68 -47.82 5.64
C THR A 98 28.83 -46.85 5.90
N VAL A 99 28.79 -46.12 7.01
CA VAL A 99 29.85 -45.19 7.43
C VAL A 99 31.12 -45.97 7.83
N LYS A 100 30.99 -47.11 8.52
CA LYS A 100 32.12 -47.98 8.86
C LYS A 100 32.77 -48.62 7.63
N GLU A 101 31.98 -49.01 6.64
CA GLU A 101 32.52 -49.57 5.40
C GLU A 101 33.34 -48.55 4.59
N VAL A 102 32.86 -47.31 4.49
CA VAL A 102 33.61 -46.22 3.83
C VAL A 102 34.90 -45.91 4.57
N TRP A 103 34.86 -45.89 5.91
CA TRP A 103 36.05 -45.62 6.73
C TRP A 103 37.10 -46.73 6.67
N LYS A 104 36.69 -47.98 6.45
CA LYS A 104 37.62 -49.11 6.17
C LYS A 104 38.22 -49.08 4.76
N LYS A 105 37.60 -48.36 3.82
CA LYS A 105 38.05 -48.25 2.42
C LYS A 105 38.93 -47.03 2.16
N LEU A 106 39.11 -46.15 3.15
CA LEU A 106 40.08 -45.05 3.13
C LEU A 106 41.42 -45.52 3.70
#